data_AF-A0A955WMV9-F1
#
_entry.id   AF-A0A955WMV9-F1
#
_cell.length_a   1.000
_cell.length_b   1.000
_cell.length_c   1.000
_cell.angle_alpha   90.00
_cell.angle_beta   90.00
_cell.angle_gamma   90.00
#
_symmetry.space_group_name_H-M   'P 1'
#
loop_
_entity.id
_entity.type
_entity.pdbx_description
1 polymer ?
#
loop_
_entity_poly.entity_id
_entity_poly.type
_entity_poly.pdbx_seq_one_letter_code
_entity_poly.pdbx_strand_id
1 'polypeptide(L)' 'MSAQDDLVTARQDDWRALEALVSFTKHTHKRPPHEIAEIAGLYRSVCSDLMRARALGCQLDLIAHLDGLTARAH' A
#
# COMPACT_ATOMS: atom_id res chain seq x y z
N MET A 1 -6.42 21.88 -3.57
CA MET A 1 -6.26 20.44 -3.32
C MET A 1 -6.05 20.25 -1.84
N SER A 2 -6.67 19.23 -1.25
CA SER A 2 -6.40 18.85 0.14
C SER A 2 -5.10 18.04 0.22
N ALA A 3 -4.47 18.00 1.41
CA ALA A 3 -3.29 17.16 1.62
C ALA A 3 -3.56 15.66 1.36
N GLN A 4 -4.82 15.24 1.50
CA GLN A 4 -5.27 13.91 1.12
C GLN A 4 -5.24 13.70 -0.39
N ASP A 5 -5.76 14.64 -1.18
CA ASP A 5 -5.78 14.53 -2.65
C ASP A 5 -4.36 14.45 -3.22
N ASP A 6 -3.43 15.21 -2.64
CA ASP A 6 -2.02 15.18 -3.02
C ASP A 6 -1.40 13.81 -2.75
N LEU A 7 -1.69 13.23 -1.57
CA LEU A 7 -1.22 11.89 -1.20
C LEU A 7 -1.79 10.82 -2.13
N VAL A 8 -3.11 10.85 -2.36
CA VAL A 8 -3.79 9.89 -3.24
C VAL A 8 -3.24 9.99 -4.66
N THR A 9 -3.13 11.21 -5.21
CA THR A 9 -2.63 11.41 -6.57
C THR A 9 -1.21 10.89 -6.74
N ALA A 10 -0.35 11.10 -5.74
CA ALA A 10 1.05 10.69 -5.81
C ALA A 10 1.31 9.20 -5.55
N ARG A 11 0.38 8.50 -4.87
CA ARG A 11 0.64 7.15 -4.32
C ARG A 11 -0.35 6.08 -4.77
N GLN A 12 -1.47 6.46 -5.39
CA GLN A 12 -2.52 5.51 -5.81
C GLN A 12 -2.00 4.38 -6.71
N ASP A 13 -1.02 4.66 -7.58
CA ASP A 13 -0.51 3.66 -8.52
C ASP A 13 0.33 2.60 -7.79
N ASP A 14 1.13 3.00 -6.80
CA ASP A 14 1.85 2.08 -5.92
C ASP A 14 0.90 1.21 -5.10
N TRP A 15 -0.21 1.80 -4.62
CA TRP A 15 -1.21 1.06 -3.85
C TRP A 15 -1.90 0.01 -4.71
N ARG A 16 -2.26 0.35 -5.95
CA ARG A 16 -2.81 -0.59 -6.94
C ARG A 16 -1.80 -1.67 -7.32
N ALA A 17 -0.53 -1.32 -7.48
CA ALA A 17 0.53 -2.29 -7.76
C ALA A 17 0.64 -3.30 -6.61
N LEU A 18 0.72 -2.84 -5.36
CA LEU A 18 0.74 -3.73 -4.21
C LEU A 18 -0.53 -4.58 -4.14
N GLU A 19 -1.70 -3.99 -4.36
CA GLU A 19 -2.98 -4.70 -4.36
C GLU A 19 -3.00 -5.83 -5.38
N ALA A 20 -2.53 -5.58 -6.60
CA ALA A 20 -2.43 -6.60 -7.64
C ALA A 20 -1.47 -7.71 -7.20
N LEU A 21 -0.33 -7.36 -6.61
CA LEU A 21 0.66 -8.35 -6.18
C LEU A 21 0.14 -9.23 -5.03
N VAL A 22 -0.59 -8.67 -4.07
CA VAL A 22 -1.13 -9.44 -2.94
C VAL A 22 -2.42 -10.19 -3.28
N SER A 23 -3.27 -9.66 -4.16
CA SER A 23 -4.55 -10.30 -4.53
C SER A 23 -4.36 -11.59 -5.33
N PHE A 24 -3.25 -11.71 -6.06
CA PHE A 24 -3.00 -12.86 -6.93
C PHE A 24 -2.52 -14.13 -6.21
N THR A 25 -2.17 -14.10 -4.92
CA THR A 25 -1.45 -15.26 -4.33
C THR A 25 -1.80 -15.61 -2.89
N LYS A 26 -2.36 -16.81 -2.70
CA LYS A 26 -2.30 -17.58 -1.44
C LYS A 26 -0.88 -18.08 -1.09
N HIS A 27 0.09 -17.95 -2.00
CA HIS A 27 1.45 -18.50 -1.86
C HIS A 27 2.53 -17.52 -2.38
N THR A 28 2.78 -16.45 -1.64
CA THR A 28 3.87 -15.49 -1.86
C THR A 28 5.25 -16.14 -2.02
N HIS A 29 5.47 -17.31 -1.42
CA HIS A 29 6.75 -18.05 -1.45
C HIS A 29 7.12 -18.65 -2.82
N LYS A 30 6.21 -18.64 -3.80
CA LYS A 30 6.47 -19.17 -5.16
C LYS A 30 6.80 -18.09 -6.19
N ARG A 31 6.83 -16.81 -5.77
CA ARG A 31 7.15 -15.70 -6.68
C ARG A 31 8.64 -15.66 -7.01
N PRO A 32 9.00 -15.18 -8.22
CA PRO A 32 10.38 -14.95 -8.57
C PRO A 32 10.99 -13.86 -7.65
N PRO A 33 12.30 -13.90 -7.38
CA PRO A 33 12.95 -13.00 -6.41
C PRO A 33 12.73 -11.50 -6.66
N HIS A 34 12.58 -11.09 -7.93
CA HIS A 34 12.34 -9.70 -8.30
C HIS A 34 10.97 -9.19 -7.80
N GLU A 35 9.92 -10.01 -7.91
CA GLU A 35 8.59 -9.65 -7.43
C GLU A 35 8.53 -9.60 -5.89
N ILE A 36 9.27 -10.48 -5.20
CA ILE A 36 9.35 -10.44 -3.73
C ILE A 36 10.02 -9.14 -3.27
N ALA A 37 11.08 -8.72 -3.94
CA ALA A 37 11.75 -7.45 -3.65
C ALA A 37 10.83 -6.25 -3.93
N GLU A 38 10.06 -6.29 -5.01
CA GLU A 38 9.09 -5.26 -5.37
C GLU A 38 7.95 -5.15 -4.34
N ILE A 39 7.37 -6.28 -3.93
CA ILE A 39 6.36 -6.33 -2.85
C ILE A 39 6.92 -5.73 -1.56
N ALA A 40 8.15 -6.10 -1.17
CA ALA A 40 8.77 -5.58 0.05
C ALA A 40 9.02 -4.07 -0.02
N GLY A 41 9.36 -3.53 -1.19
CA GLY A 41 9.50 -2.09 -1.44
C GLY A 41 8.16 -1.36 -1.30
N LEU A 42 7.16 -1.83 -2.04
CA LEU A 42 5.80 -1.25 -2.03
C LEU A 42 5.16 -1.34 -0.64
N TYR A 43 5.31 -2.47 0.06
CA TYR A 43 4.81 -2.65 1.43
C TYR A 43 5.33 -1.59 2.40
N ARG A 44 6.66 -1.38 2.45
CA ARG A 44 7.27 -0.35 3.31
C ARG A 44 6.77 1.05 2.97
N SER A 45 6.58 1.31 1.67
CA SER A 45 6.08 2.59 1.20
C SER A 45 4.62 2.81 1.64
N VAL A 46 3.76 1.80 1.53
CA VAL A 46 2.37 1.84 2.00
C VAL A 46 2.29 1.98 3.52
N CYS A 47 3.16 1.33 4.30
CA CYS A 47 3.25 1.57 5.75
C CYS A 47 3.59 3.03 6.07
N SER A 48 4.49 3.63 5.30
CA SER A 48 4.86 5.05 5.45
C SER A 48 3.68 5.97 5.07
N ASP A 49 2.96 5.63 4.00
CA ASP A 49 1.76 6.35 3.57
C ASP A 49 0.64 6.26 4.63
N LEU A 50 0.44 5.10 5.26
CA LEU A 50 -0.51 4.89 6.34
C LEU A 50 -0.19 5.78 7.56
N MET A 51 1.09 5.84 7.96
CA MET A 51 1.51 6.74 9.04
C MET A 51 1.30 8.20 8.68
N ARG A 52 1.62 8.59 7.44
CA ARG A 52 1.39 9.95 6.95
C ARG A 52 -0.10 10.30 6.90
N ALA A 53 -0.96 9.40 6.42
CA ALA A 53 -2.41 9.60 6.38
C ALA A 53 -3.01 9.78 7.79
N ARG A 54 -2.54 9.00 8.77
CA ARG A 54 -2.90 9.16 10.19
C ARG A 54 -2.45 10.52 10.74
N ALA A 55 -1.21 10.93 10.45
CA ALA A 55 -0.66 12.20 10.93
C ALA A 55 -1.35 13.43 10.30
N LEU A 56 -1.76 13.33 9.04
CA LEU A 56 -2.49 14.39 8.32
C LEU A 56 -3.97 14.46 8.69
N GLY A 57 -4.49 13.51 9.49
CA GLY A 57 -5.91 13.42 9.79
C GLY A 57 -6.77 13.15 8.56
N CYS A 58 -6.27 12.36 7.61
CA CYS A 58 -7.02 11.94 6.43
C CYS A 58 -8.30 11.17 6.82
N GLN A 59 -9.22 11.06 5.86
CA GLN A 59 -10.47 10.34 6.06
C GLN A 59 -10.27 8.89 6.50
N LEU A 60 -11.18 8.41 7.34
CA LEU A 60 -11.11 7.07 7.93
C LEU A 60 -11.10 5.96 6.86
N ASP A 61 -11.83 6.15 5.76
CA ASP A 61 -11.88 5.20 4.65
C ASP A 61 -10.51 5.02 3.98
N LEU A 62 -9.75 6.10 3.82
CA LEU A 62 -8.39 6.04 3.27
C LEU A 62 -7.46 5.30 4.23
N ILE A 63 -7.54 5.60 5.53
CA ILE A 63 -6.74 4.93 6.55
C ILE A 63 -7.07 3.43 6.57
N ALA A 64 -8.35 3.07 6.54
CA ALA A 64 -8.80 1.68 6.52
C ALA A 64 -8.35 0.93 5.26
N HIS A 65 -8.38 1.60 4.09
CA HIS A 65 -7.87 1.02 2.84
C HIS A 65 -6.37 0.70 2.93
N LEU A 66 -5.56 1.64 3.41
CA LEU A 66 -4.11 1.45 3.56
C LEU A 66 -3.79 0.39 4.62
N ASP A 67 -4.52 0.36 5.73
CA ASP A 67 -4.38 -0.65 6.77
C ASP A 67 -4.67 -2.06 6.21
N GLY A 68 -5.76 -2.22 5.46
CA GLY A 68 -6.10 -3.47 4.78
C GLY A 68 -5.08 -3.91 3.73
N LEU A 69 -4.45 -2.98 3.01
CA LEU A 69 -3.32 -3.28 2.13
C LEU A 69 -2.12 -3.83 2.90
N THR A 70 -1.74 -3.19 4.02
CA THR A 70 -0.63 -3.67 4.84
C THR A 70 -0.90 -5.02 5.49
N ALA A 71 -2.14 -5.27 5.93
CA ALA A 71 -2.54 -6.54 6.54
C ALA A 71 -2.48 -7.71 5.55
N ARG A 72 -2.79 -7.49 4.26
CA ARG A 72 -2.72 -8.52 3.21
C ARG A 72 -1.29 -8.82 2.74
N ALA A 73 -0.36 -7.89 2.98
CA ALA A 73 1.03 -8.00 2.56
C ALA A 73 1.95 -8.60 3.63
N HIS A 74 1.47 -8.76 4.87
CA HIS A 74 2.16 -9.38 6.00
C HIS A 74 2.00 -10.90 5.97
#